data_AF-A0A852TJM2-F1
#
_entry.id   AF-A0A852TJM2-F1
#
_cell.length_a   1.000
_cell.length_b   1.000
_cell.length_c   1.000
_cell.angle_alpha   90.00
_cell.angle_beta   90.00
_cell.angle_gamma   90.00
#
_symmetry.space_group_name_H-M   'P 1'
#
loop_
_entity.id
_entity.type
_entity.pdbx_description
1 polymer ?
#
loop_
_entity_poly.entity_id
_entity_poly.type
_entity_poly.pdbx_seq_one_letter_code
_entity_poly.pdbx_strand_id
1 'polypeptide(L)'
;MAVVKASTSDIDLLARLIRAEAEGEGKQGMLMVGNVGINRIRANCSDFKRIRTVPQMIYQPHAFEATTKGYFYQRARTAESA
;
A
#
# COMPACT_ATOMS: atom_id res chain seq x y z
N MET A 1 18.95 0.58 -7.99
CA MET A 1 17.78 0.94 -8.83
C MET A 1 16.52 0.61 -8.04
N ALA A 2 15.61 1.55 -7.83
CA ALA A 2 14.37 1.26 -7.09
C ALA A 2 13.49 0.29 -7.90
N VAL A 3 12.90 -0.71 -7.23
CA VAL A 3 12.06 -1.75 -7.86
C VAL A 3 10.77 -1.14 -8.45
N VAL A 4 10.24 -0.11 -7.80
CA VAL A 4 9.13 0.73 -8.24
C VAL A 4 9.54 2.18 -7.96
N LYS A 5 9.29 3.09 -8.90
CA LYS A 5 9.50 4.53 -8.65
C LYS A 5 8.42 5.01 -7.68
N ALA A 6 8.84 5.66 -6.59
CA ALA A 6 7.94 6.21 -5.59
C ALA A 6 8.44 7.60 -5.16
N SER A 7 7.50 8.54 -5.05
CA SER A 7 7.71 9.83 -4.39
C SER A 7 7.50 9.70 -2.88
N THR A 8 7.88 10.72 -2.11
CA THR A 8 7.62 10.76 -0.66
C THR A 8 6.12 10.63 -0.35
N SER A 9 5.26 11.20 -1.20
CA SER A 9 3.81 11.07 -1.08
C SER A 9 3.31 9.65 -1.32
N ASP A 10 3.94 8.91 -2.24
CA ASP A 10 3.60 7.50 -2.48
C ASP A 10 4.00 6.62 -1.30
N ILE A 11 5.13 6.93 -0.66
CA ILE A 11 5.60 6.22 0.53
C ILE A 11 4.64 6.45 1.70
N ASP A 12 4.20 7.69 1.92
CA ASP A 12 3.21 8.01 2.95
C ASP A 12 1.86 7.33 2.66
N LEU A 13 1.41 7.32 1.41
CA LEU A 13 0.18 6.63 1.01
C LEU A 13 0.28 5.11 1.22
N LEU A 14 1.41 4.50 0.90
CA LEU A 14 1.66 3.08 1.13
C LEU A 14 1.72 2.75 2.63
N ALA A 15 2.34 3.60 3.45
CA ALA A 15 2.39 3.41 4.90
C ALA A 15 0.99 3.46 5.52
N ARG A 16 0.13 4.38 5.07
CA ARG A 16 -1.28 4.44 5.51
C ARG A 16 -2.03 3.16 5.15
N LEU A 17 -1.80 2.61 3.95
CA LEU A 17 -2.41 1.35 3.54
C LEU A 17 -1.95 0.18 4.41
N ILE A 18 -0.64 0.03 4.61
CA ILE A 18 -0.08 -1.07 5.40
C ILE A 18 -0.63 -1.06 6.82
N ARG A 19 -0.74 0.13 7.43
CA ARG A 19 -1.39 0.27 8.74
C ARG A 19 -2.86 -0.13 8.67
N ALA A 20 -3.61 0.39 7.72
CA ALA A 20 -5.04 0.10 7.62
C ALA A 20 -5.37 -1.39 7.41
N GLU A 21 -4.48 -2.15 6.78
CA GLU A 21 -4.68 -3.57 6.44
C GLU A 21 -4.02 -4.53 7.45
N ALA A 22 -2.98 -4.10 8.17
CA ALA A 22 -2.15 -4.98 8.99
C ALA A 22 -1.70 -4.40 10.35
N GLU A 23 -2.34 -3.34 10.87
CA GLU A 23 -2.03 -2.76 12.21
C GLU A 23 -2.06 -3.83 13.33
N GLY A 24 -2.97 -4.80 13.26
CA GLY A 24 -3.10 -5.88 14.25
C GLY A 24 -2.21 -7.11 14.00
N GLU A 25 -1.58 -7.24 12.83
CA GLU A 25 -0.84 -8.44 12.41
C GLU A 25 0.66 -8.37 12.80
N GLY A 26 1.09 -7.25 13.38
CA GLY A 26 2.47 -6.99 13.75
C GLY A 26 3.41 -6.73 12.56
N LYS A 27 4.70 -6.53 12.86
CA LYS A 27 5.71 -6.08 11.87
C LYS A 27 5.80 -7.01 10.66
N GLN A 28 5.71 -8.32 10.86
CA GLN A 28 5.81 -9.28 9.77
C GLN A 28 4.59 -9.26 8.84
N GLY A 29 3.37 -9.12 9.39
CA GLY A 29 2.16 -8.94 8.60
C GLY A 29 2.21 -7.65 7.76
N MET A 30 2.63 -6.55 8.38
CA MET A 30 2.84 -5.27 7.71
C MET A 30 3.82 -5.38 6.53
N LEU A 31 4.96 -6.08 6.72
CA LEU A 31 5.93 -6.33 5.65
C LEU A 31 5.34 -7.20 4.52
N MET A 32 4.53 -8.21 4.85
CA MET A 32 3.88 -9.05 3.84
C MET A 32 2.87 -8.28 3.00
N VAL A 33 2.07 -7.39 3.60
CA VAL A 33 1.15 -6.50 2.86
C VAL A 33 1.92 -5.58 1.91
N GLY A 34 3.02 -4.99 2.37
CA GLY A 34 3.91 -4.19 1.52
C GLY A 34 4.44 -4.97 0.31
N ASN A 35 4.91 -6.20 0.54
CA ASN A 35 5.38 -7.08 -0.53
C ASN A 35 4.28 -7.42 -1.54
N VAL A 36 3.06 -7.72 -1.07
CA VAL A 36 1.91 -7.97 -1.95
C VAL A 36 1.62 -6.74 -2.81
N GLY A 37 1.62 -5.54 -2.22
CA GLY A 37 1.40 -4.29 -2.97
C GLY A 37 2.43 -4.08 -4.08
N ILE A 38 3.72 -4.28 -3.79
CA ILE A 38 4.77 -4.16 -4.81
C ILE A 38 4.66 -5.27 -5.87
N ASN A 39 4.31 -6.49 -5.47
CA ASN A 39 4.08 -7.59 -6.41
C ASN A 39 2.92 -7.30 -7.37
N ARG A 40 1.84 -6.65 -6.91
CA ARG A 40 0.74 -6.20 -7.79
C ARG A 40 1.20 -5.20 -8.86
N ILE A 41 2.17 -4.34 -8.54
CA ILE A 41 2.74 -3.36 -9.50
C ILE A 41 3.66 -4.07 -10.51
N ARG A 42 4.43 -5.06 -10.05
CA ARG A 42 5.38 -5.81 -10.90
C ARG A 42 4.71 -6.88 -11.76
N ALA A 43 3.59 -7.43 -11.29
CA ALA A 43 2.88 -8.48 -11.99
C ALA A 43 2.40 -7.98 -13.35
N ASN A 44 2.48 -8.88 -14.33
CA ASN A 44 2.04 -8.63 -15.70
C ASN A 44 1.03 -9.69 -16.15
N CYS A 45 0.04 -9.97 -15.30
CA CYS A 45 -1.13 -10.78 -15.65
C CYS A 45 -2.34 -9.89 -15.94
N SER A 46 -3.42 -10.47 -16.48
CA SER A 46 -4.63 -9.74 -16.90
C SER A 46 -5.19 -8.82 -15.81
N ASP A 47 -5.14 -9.21 -14.54
CA ASP A 47 -5.59 -8.42 -13.39
C ASP A 47 -4.70 -7.22 -13.05
N PHE A 48 -3.41 -7.28 -13.39
CA PHE A 48 -2.40 -6.27 -12.99
C PHE A 48 -1.71 -5.57 -14.17
N LYS A 49 -2.14 -5.83 -15.41
CA LYS A 49 -1.51 -5.36 -16.65
C LYS A 49 -1.37 -3.83 -16.74
N ARG A 50 -2.22 -3.07 -16.03
CA ARG A 50 -2.25 -1.60 -16.06
C ARG A 50 -1.89 -0.95 -14.72
N ILE A 51 -1.32 -1.70 -13.78
CA ILE A 51 -0.90 -1.18 -12.48
C ILE A 51 0.61 -1.00 -12.50
N ARG A 52 1.07 0.25 -12.56
CA ARG A 52 2.51 0.59 -12.69
C ARG A 52 2.99 1.60 -11.65
N THR A 53 2.09 2.12 -10.83
CA THR A 53 2.39 3.11 -9.80
C THR A 53 1.71 2.75 -8.49
N VAL A 54 2.22 3.27 -7.37
CA VAL A 54 1.64 3.03 -6.04
C VAL A 54 0.17 3.50 -5.97
N PRO A 55 -0.21 4.70 -6.45
CA PRO A 55 -1.62 5.12 -6.41
C PRO A 55 -2.54 4.23 -7.24
N GLN A 56 -2.09 3.76 -8.42
CA GLN A 56 -2.88 2.83 -9.23
C GLN A 56 -3.13 1.49 -8.53
N MET A 57 -2.15 1.02 -7.75
CA MET A 57 -2.28 -0.22 -6.99
C MET A 57 -3.25 -0.05 -5.83
N ILE A 58 -3.14 1.06 -5.10
CA ILE A 58 -3.97 1.36 -3.94
C ILE A 58 -5.43 1.60 -4.34
N TYR A 59 -5.66 2.44 -5.36
CA TYR A 59 -7.01 2.82 -5.79
C TYR A 59 -7.62 1.89 -6.84
N GLN A 60 -7.05 0.70 -7.04
CA GLN A 60 -7.70 -0.32 -7.85
C GLN A 60 -9.06 -0.67 -7.23
N PRO A 61 -10.17 -0.64 -8.01
CA PRO A 61 -11.49 -0.98 -7.48
C PRO A 61 -11.50 -2.35 -6.80
N HIS A 62 -12.06 -2.42 -5.59
CA HIS A 62 -12.16 -3.63 -4.77
C HIS A 62 -10.82 -4.26 -4.33
N ALA A 63 -9.69 -3.57 -4.49
CA ALA A 63 -8.38 -4.12 -4.16
C ALA A 63 -8.03 -4.08 -2.67
N PHE A 64 -8.55 -3.06 -1.95
CA PHE A 64 -8.32 -2.83 -0.53
C PHE A 64 -9.56 -2.23 0.12
N GLU A 65 -10.01 -2.84 1.21
CA GLU A 65 -11.18 -2.37 1.96
C GLU A 65 -10.91 -1.01 2.61
N ALA A 66 -9.66 -0.78 3.04
CA ALA A 66 -9.21 0.47 3.64
C ALA A 66 -9.57 1.71 2.83
N THR A 67 -9.49 1.65 1.49
CA THR A 67 -9.75 2.81 0.62
C THR A 67 -11.19 3.33 0.66
N THR A 68 -12.12 2.48 1.08
CA THR A 68 -13.54 2.83 1.25
C THR A 68 -13.84 3.42 2.63
N LYS A 69 -12.92 3.28 3.58
CA LYS A 69 -13.09 3.73 4.96
C LYS A 69 -12.38 5.08 5.17
N GLY A 70 -13.10 6.05 5.73
CA GLY A 70 -12.58 7.43 5.90
C GLY A 70 -11.32 7.56 6.76
N TYR A 71 -11.01 6.58 7.61
CA TYR A 71 -9.79 6.58 8.44
C TYR A 71 -8.51 6.42 7.61
N PHE A 72 -8.59 5.87 6.40
CA PHE A 72 -7.44 5.71 5.50
C PHE A 72 -6.80 7.05 5.10
N TYR A 73 -7.59 8.12 5.03
CA TYR A 73 -7.11 9.46 4.70
C TYR A 73 -6.54 10.21 5.91
N GLN A 74 -6.70 9.67 7.13
CA GLN A 74 -6.10 10.24 8.33
C GLN A 74 -4.60 9.96 8.36
N ARG A 75 -3.83 10.90 8.92
CA ARG A 75 -2.38 10.73 9.08
C ARG A 75 -2.08 9.55 10.02
N ALA A 76 -0.99 8.84 9.75
CA ALA A 76 -0.43 7.89 10.71
C ALA A 76 -0.13 8.64 12.03
N ARG A 77 -0.61 8.12 13.17
CA ARG A 77 -0.32 8.71 14.48
C ARG A 77 1.14 8.43 14.83
N THR A 78 1.76 9.38 15.52
CA THR A 78 3.21 9.53 15.80
C THR A 78 3.91 8.34 16.48
N ALA A 79 3.22 7.25 16.80
CA ALA A 79 3.79 6.12 17.54
C ALA A 79 4.65 5.16 16.70
N GLU A 80 4.67 5.30 15.37
CA GLU A 80 5.34 4.36 14.45
C GLU A 80 6.45 5.01 13.60
N SER A 81 7.19 5.95 14.18
CA SER A 81 8.43 6.51 13.59
C SER A 81 9.64 6.06 14.41
N ALA A 82 9.91 4.76 14.44
CA ALA A 82 11.11 4.20 15.08
C ALA A 82 11.59 2.94 14.33
#